data_AF-A0AAU4MPD3-F1
#
_entry.id   AF-A0AAU4MPD3-F1
#
_cell.length_a   1.000
_cell.length_b   1.000
_cell.length_c   1.000
_cell.angle_alpha   90.00
_cell.angle_beta   90.00
_cell.angle_gamma   90.00
#
_symmetry.space_group_name_H-M   'P 1'
#
loop_
_entity.id
_entity.type
_entity.pdbx_description
1 polymer ?
#
loop_
_entity_poly.entity_id
_entity_poly.type
_entity_poly.pdbx_seq_one_letter_code
_entity_poly.pdbx_strand_id
1 'polypeptide(L)'
;MTDHDTAGPAAADPRTTIAELRGALAELSAEACDGELSAAELLAVADSPFFAVGVGSLAQLRLLDAVESRYGVFFDLGGPTGFPESLDALVRYLAGELGLDETSVTTAGETV
;
A
#
# COMPACT_ATOMS: atom_id res chain seq x y z
N MET A 1 -30.12 -4.27 11.60
CA MET A 1 -30.05 -3.72 10.23
C MET A 1 -28.65 -3.19 10.09
N THR A 2 -27.80 -4.06 9.55
CA THR A 2 -26.34 -4.00 9.34
C THR A 2 -25.50 -3.39 10.47
N ASP A 3 -24.97 -4.27 11.32
CA ASP A 3 -23.73 -4.06 12.06
C ASP A 3 -22.67 -3.50 11.12
N HIS A 4 -22.34 -2.22 11.28
CA HIS A 4 -21.09 -1.68 10.79
C HIS A 4 -20.04 -2.00 11.86
N ASP A 5 -19.67 -3.29 11.90
CA ASP A 5 -18.41 -3.76 12.46
C ASP A 5 -17.30 -3.16 11.59
N THR A 6 -16.98 -1.88 11.82
CA THR A 6 -15.76 -1.27 11.30
C THR A 6 -14.64 -1.81 12.16
N ALA A 7 -14.17 -2.99 11.79
CA ALA A 7 -12.91 -3.53 12.26
C ALA A 7 -11.84 -2.45 12.05
N GLY A 8 -11.53 -1.71 13.13
CA GLY A 8 -10.32 -0.91 13.17
C GLY A 8 -9.16 -1.86 12.86
N PRO A 9 -8.29 -1.54 11.88
CA PRO A 9 -7.28 -2.48 11.45
C PRO A 9 -6.40 -2.80 12.65
N ALA A 10 -6.28 -4.11 12.86
CA ALA A 10 -5.60 -4.80 13.92
C ALA A 10 -4.33 -4.08 14.37
N ALA A 11 -4.18 -4.01 15.69
CA ALA A 11 -2.91 -3.74 16.33
C ALA A 11 -1.79 -4.47 15.60
N ALA A 12 -0.79 -3.72 15.13
CA ALA A 12 0.35 -4.18 14.34
C ALA A 12 0.89 -5.54 14.81
N ASP A 13 0.45 -6.61 14.16
CA ASP A 13 1.07 -7.91 14.27
C ASP A 13 2.48 -7.81 13.66
N PRO A 14 3.54 -8.31 14.33
CA PRO A 14 4.91 -8.32 13.79
C PRO A 14 5.12 -9.34 12.64
N ARG A 15 4.04 -9.66 11.91
CA ARG A 15 4.01 -10.55 10.74
C ARG A 15 3.38 -9.89 9.51
N THR A 16 3.24 -8.56 9.48
CA THR A 16 2.69 -7.83 8.32
C THR A 16 3.30 -8.35 7.03
N THR A 17 2.50 -9.03 6.21
CA THR A 17 2.96 -9.56 4.91
C THR A 17 2.72 -8.51 3.82
N ILE A 18 3.35 -8.68 2.67
CA ILE A 18 3.16 -7.80 1.51
C ILE A 18 1.70 -7.77 1.07
N ALA A 19 0.97 -8.89 1.20
CA ALA A 19 -0.45 -8.97 0.87
C ALA A 19 -1.31 -8.09 1.82
N GLU A 20 -1.02 -8.11 3.12
CA GLU A 20 -1.68 -7.26 4.11
C GLU A 20 -1.37 -5.77 3.88
N LEU A 21 -0.09 -5.46 3.58
CA LEU A 21 0.34 -4.10 3.24
C LEU A 21 -0.39 -3.59 1.98
N ARG A 22 -0.55 -4.45 0.98
CA ARG A 22 -1.28 -4.14 -0.26
C ARG A 22 -2.76 -3.87 0.00
N GLY A 23 -3.40 -4.66 0.87
CA GLY A 23 -4.78 -4.41 1.31
C GLY A 23 -4.92 -3.07 2.03
N ALA A 24 -4.08 -2.82 3.03
CA ALA A 24 -4.09 -1.59 3.81
C ALA A 24 -3.79 -0.34 2.96
N LEU A 25 -2.91 -0.46 1.97
CA LEU A 25 -2.64 0.61 1.01
C LEU A 25 -3.81 0.83 0.07
N ALA A 26 -4.50 -0.22 -0.39
CA ALA A 26 -5.68 -0.06 -1.24
C ALA A 26 -6.81 0.66 -0.50
N GLU A 27 -7.03 0.37 0.78
CA GLU A 27 -8.00 1.09 1.62
C GLU A 27 -7.59 2.55 1.84
N LEU A 28 -6.31 2.80 2.17
CA LEU A 28 -5.80 4.15 2.32
C LEU A 28 -5.87 4.96 1.01
N SER A 29 -5.60 4.32 -0.13
CA SER A 29 -5.77 4.89 -1.46
C SER A 29 -7.22 5.25 -1.76
N ALA A 30 -8.16 4.39 -1.38
CA ALA A 30 -9.58 4.68 -1.54
C ALA A 30 -9.99 5.89 -0.70
N GLU A 31 -9.57 5.98 0.56
CA GLU A 31 -9.86 7.15 1.42
C GLU A 31 -9.19 8.44 0.90
N ALA A 32 -7.94 8.36 0.46
CA ALA A 32 -7.22 9.51 -0.08
C ALA A 32 -7.79 10.02 -1.42
N CYS A 33 -8.44 9.13 -2.19
CA CYS A 33 -9.16 9.47 -3.42
C CYS A 33 -10.63 9.86 -3.19
N ASP A 34 -11.03 10.20 -1.95
CA ASP A 34 -12.42 10.54 -1.59
C ASP A 34 -13.45 9.42 -1.89
N GLY A 35 -12.98 8.17 -2.00
CA GLY A 35 -13.80 7.03 -2.38
C GLY A 35 -14.13 6.95 -3.88
N GLU A 36 -13.49 7.77 -4.74
CA GLU A 36 -13.70 7.72 -6.19
C GLU A 36 -13.28 6.37 -6.81
N LEU A 37 -12.35 5.67 -6.15
CA LEU A 37 -12.01 4.27 -6.41
C LEU A 37 -12.11 3.46 -5.12
N SER A 38 -12.81 2.33 -5.16
CA SER A 38 -12.86 1.39 -4.05
C SER A 38 -11.57 0.58 -3.93
N ALA A 39 -11.22 0.14 -2.72
CA ALA A 39 -10.03 -0.69 -2.48
C ALA A 39 -9.99 -1.94 -3.38
N ALA A 40 -11.13 -2.58 -3.64
CA ALA A 40 -11.22 -3.73 -4.54
C ALA A 40 -10.89 -3.40 -6.01
N GLU A 41 -11.33 -2.23 -6.49
CA GLU A 41 -11.01 -1.74 -7.84
C GLU A 41 -9.50 -1.45 -7.91
N LEU A 42 -8.98 -0.71 -6.94
CA LEU A 42 -7.55 -0.42 -6.79
C LEU A 42 -6.68 -1.69 -6.77
N LEU A 43 -7.12 -2.75 -6.09
CA LEU A 43 -6.44 -4.04 -6.09
C LEU A 43 -6.47 -4.72 -7.47
N ALA A 44 -7.58 -4.60 -8.20
CA ALA A 44 -7.73 -5.11 -9.56
C ALA A 44 -6.88 -4.34 -10.58
N VAL A 45 -6.65 -3.04 -10.34
CA VAL A 45 -5.83 -2.15 -11.20
C VAL A 45 -4.47 -1.83 -10.58
N ALA A 46 -3.96 -2.63 -9.64
CA ALA A 46 -2.77 -2.30 -8.87
C ALA A 46 -1.47 -2.15 -9.68
N ASP A 47 -1.42 -2.78 -10.86
CA ASP A 47 -0.32 -2.68 -11.83
C ASP A 47 -0.47 -1.43 -12.73
N SER A 48 -1.70 -0.95 -12.89
CA SER A 48 -1.99 0.20 -13.75
C SER A 48 -1.61 1.51 -13.09
N PRO A 49 -1.11 2.48 -13.88
CA PRO A 49 -0.75 3.77 -13.34
C PRO A 49 -2.01 4.53 -12.88
N PHE A 50 -1.91 5.22 -11.76
CA PHE A 50 -2.96 6.05 -11.14
C PHE A 50 -3.64 6.98 -12.16
N PHE A 51 -2.85 7.61 -13.04
CA PHE A 51 -3.39 8.47 -14.09
C PHE A 51 -4.29 7.73 -15.10
N ALA A 52 -3.99 6.45 -15.41
CA ALA A 52 -4.79 5.66 -16.35
C ALA A 52 -6.15 5.23 -15.76
N VAL A 53 -6.26 5.18 -14.44
CA VAL A 53 -7.49 4.84 -13.72
C VAL A 53 -8.28 6.08 -13.30
N GLY A 54 -7.84 7.27 -13.72
CA GLY A 54 -8.50 8.55 -13.47
C GLY A 54 -8.08 9.25 -12.18
N VAL A 55 -7.13 8.68 -11.42
CA VAL A 55 -6.55 9.36 -10.24
C VAL A 55 -5.73 10.54 -10.74
N GLY A 56 -6.27 11.75 -10.58
CA GLY A 56 -5.59 12.98 -10.94
C GLY A 56 -4.34 13.21 -10.07
N SER A 57 -3.39 14.00 -10.57
CA SER A 57 -2.13 14.29 -9.87
C SER A 57 -2.31 14.83 -8.44
N LEU A 58 -3.42 15.51 -8.17
CA LEU A 58 -3.75 15.99 -6.82
C LEU A 58 -4.16 14.86 -5.87
N ALA A 59 -4.96 13.90 -6.34
CA ALA A 59 -5.33 12.72 -5.57
C ALA A 59 -4.10 11.84 -5.31
N GLN A 60 -3.20 11.71 -6.30
CA GLN A 60 -1.93 11.03 -6.13
C GLN A 60 -1.02 11.70 -5.08
N LEU A 61 -0.91 13.04 -5.09
CA LEU A 61 -0.18 13.80 -4.08
C LEU A 61 -0.77 13.63 -2.67
N ARG A 62 -2.11 13.64 -2.56
CA ARG A 62 -2.82 13.43 -1.28
C ARG A 62 -2.62 12.03 -0.74
N LEU A 63 -2.64 11.04 -1.63
CA LEU A 63 -2.31 9.67 -1.28
C LEU A 63 -0.88 9.57 -0.74
N LEU A 64 0.07 10.19 -1.44
CA LEU A 64 1.47 10.16 -1.03
C LEU A 64 1.64 10.77 0.37
N ASP A 65 1.09 11.95 0.61
CA ASP A 65 1.10 12.63 1.92
C ASP A 65 0.45 11.77 3.02
N ALA A 66 -0.67 11.11 2.73
CA ALA A 66 -1.33 10.19 3.66
C ALA A 66 -0.47 8.96 4.00
N VAL A 67 0.24 8.41 3.00
CA VAL A 67 1.15 7.28 3.18
C VAL A 67 2.38 7.70 3.97
N GLU A 68 2.99 8.84 3.65
CA GLU A 68 4.12 9.43 4.38
C GLU A 68 3.76 9.65 5.85
N SER A 69 2.60 10.25 6.11
CA SER A 69 2.12 10.49 7.46
C SER A 69 1.82 9.19 8.22
N ARG A 70 1.23 8.19 7.56
CA ARG A 70 0.83 6.93 8.20
C ARG A 70 2.00 6.01 8.51
N TYR A 71 2.95 5.89 7.59
CA TYR A 71 4.07 4.94 7.69
C TYR A 71 5.39 5.61 8.10
N GLY A 72 5.44 6.95 8.15
CA GLY A 72 6.66 7.69 8.47
C GLY A 72 7.74 7.59 7.39
N VAL A 73 7.36 7.25 6.16
CA VAL A 73 8.25 7.21 4.99
C VAL A 73 8.30 8.57 4.30
N PHE A 74 9.33 8.81 3.50
CA PHE A 74 9.45 10.04 2.71
C PHE A 74 9.69 9.70 1.24
N PHE A 75 8.80 10.14 0.35
CA PHE A 75 8.96 9.89 -1.07
C PHE A 75 9.76 11.01 -1.72
N ASP A 76 10.96 10.67 -2.21
CA ASP A 76 11.75 11.61 -2.98
C ASP A 76 11.26 11.70 -4.44
N LEU A 77 10.40 12.70 -4.69
CA LEU A 77 9.83 12.96 -6.01
C LEU A 77 10.88 13.39 -7.05
N GLY A 78 12.07 13.81 -6.60
CA GLY A 78 13.21 14.14 -7.45
C GLY A 78 14.21 12.98 -7.64
N GLY A 79 13.93 11.82 -7.04
CA GLY A 79 14.84 10.71 -6.97
C GLY A 79 14.82 9.81 -8.20
N PRO A 80 15.78 8.88 -8.31
CA PRO A 80 15.84 7.92 -9.42
C PRO A 80 14.64 6.96 -9.47
N THR A 81 13.92 6.79 -8.36
CA THR A 81 12.69 6.00 -8.25
C THR A 81 11.42 6.78 -8.63
N GLY A 82 11.50 8.12 -8.69
CA GLY A 82 10.40 8.97 -9.16
C GLY A 82 9.09 8.88 -8.36
N PHE A 83 8.03 9.42 -8.96
CA PHE A 83 6.66 9.30 -8.45
C PHE A 83 6.19 7.84 -8.54
N PRO A 84 5.75 7.20 -7.44
CA PRO A 84 5.13 5.89 -7.53
C PRO A 84 3.83 6.02 -8.34
N GLU A 85 3.88 5.49 -9.56
CA GLU A 85 2.80 5.61 -10.53
C GLU A 85 1.71 4.56 -10.33
N SER A 86 1.99 3.46 -9.62
CA SER A 86 1.03 2.37 -9.37
C SER A 86 1.04 1.94 -7.90
N LEU A 87 -0.03 1.26 -7.47
CA LEU A 87 -0.14 0.70 -6.11
C LEU A 87 0.99 -0.32 -5.84
N ASP A 88 1.35 -1.14 -6.84
CA ASP A 88 2.41 -2.14 -6.71
C ASP A 88 3.79 -1.50 -6.45
N ALA A 89 4.11 -0.39 -7.13
CA ALA A 89 5.34 0.36 -6.91
C ALA A 89 5.42 0.92 -5.48
N LEU A 90 4.28 1.40 -4.96
CA LEU A 90 4.17 1.91 -3.60
C LEU A 90 4.34 0.80 -2.55
N VAL A 91 3.69 -0.35 -2.75
CA VAL A 91 3.83 -1.55 -1.91
C VAL A 91 5.28 -2.01 -1.90
N ARG A 92 5.93 -2.08 -3.06
CA ARG A 92 7.32 -2.52 -3.19
C ARG A 92 8.28 -1.58 -2.48
N TYR A 93 8.07 -0.27 -2.59
CA TYR A 93 8.85 0.73 -1.88
C TYR A 93 8.70 0.58 -0.37
N LEU A 94 7.46 0.51 0.14
CA LEU A 94 7.18 0.35 1.56
C LEU A 94 7.68 -0.99 2.12
N ALA A 95 7.56 -2.08 1.36
CA ALA A 95 8.13 -3.37 1.74
C ALA A 95 9.65 -3.28 1.91
N GLY A 96 10.33 -2.55 1.02
CA GLY A 96 11.76 -2.26 1.15
C GLY A 96 12.10 -1.45 2.41
N GLU A 97 11.36 -0.37 2.67
CA GLU A 97 11.57 0.50 3.85
C GLU A 97 11.26 -0.21 5.17
N LEU A 98 10.22 -1.04 5.19
CA LEU A 98 9.81 -1.82 6.36
C LEU A 98 10.65 -3.10 6.55
N GLY A 99 11.53 -3.42 5.61
CA GLY A 99 12.32 -4.65 5.62
C GLY A 99 11.47 -5.92 5.48
N LEU A 100 10.29 -5.81 4.85
CA LEU A 100 9.43 -6.95 4.53
C LEU A 100 10.00 -7.66 3.32
N ASP A 101 10.67 -8.78 3.56
CA ASP A 101 11.16 -9.65 2.50
C ASP A 101 10.08 -10.69 2.13
N GLU A 102 9.84 -10.91 0.83
CA GLU A 102 8.92 -11.96 0.30
C GLU A 102 9.30 -13.36 0.83
N THR A 103 10.51 -13.51 1.37
CA THR A 103 11.16 -14.75 1.75
C THR A 103 11.31 -14.88 3.27
N SER A 104 10.27 -14.65 4.04
CA SER A 104 10.18 -15.27 5.39
C SER A 104 9.63 -16.70 5.29
N VAL A 105 10.17 -17.50 4.35
CA VAL A 105 10.15 -18.96 4.49
C VAL A 105 11.16 -19.31 5.57
N THR A 106 10.65 -19.57 6.78
CA THR A 106 11.40 -20.35 7.77
C THR A 106 11.52 -21.79 7.24
N THR A 107 12.56 -22.07 6.46
CA THR A 107 13.05 -23.45 6.31
C THR A 107 13.88 -23.76 7.55
N ALA A 108 13.18 -24.00 8.65
CA ALA A 108 13.71 -24.77 9.76
C ALA A 108 13.56 -26.26 9.40
N GLY A 109 14.69 -26.93 9.17
CA GLY A 109 14.79 -28.37 8.83
C GLY A 109 15.28 -28.54 7.38
N GLU A 110 16.44 -29.09 7.07
CA GLU A 110 17.14 -30.19 7.75
C GLU A 110 18.63 -30.16 7.38
N THR A 111 19.44 -30.66 8.30
CA THR A 111 20.91 -30.62 8.31
C THR A 111 21.44 -32.01 7.97
N VAL A 112 22.47 -32.05 7.12
CA VAL A 112 23.45 -33.14 6.85
C VAL A 112 22.98 -34.42 6.14
#